data_AF-A0A2A2KLL2-F1
#
_entry.id   AF-A0A2A2KLL2-F1
#
_cell.length_a   1.000
_cell.length_b   1.000
_cell.length_c   1.000
_cell.angle_alpha   90.00
_cell.angle_beta   90.00
_cell.angle_gamma   90.00
#
_symmetry.space_group_name_H-M   'P 1'
#
loop_
_entity.id
_entity.type
_entity.pdbx_description
1 polymer ?
#
loop_
_entity_poly.entity_id
_entity_poly.type
_entity_poly.pdbx_seq_one_letter_code
_entity_poly.pdbx_strand_id
1 'polypeptide(L)'
;MTKLTNILLTGAALASLAACAHKPKQLPPPPVDNTAGLNTAPPANTGPVDGAIVPGSDADFRRSVTSNTVLFGTDQSDIDADARAILDSQAAWMQRYPNVRATIEGHCDERGTRDYNLALGDRRANAAKNYLDRVVQQGSLTRSQERRAATASGYTMLALAALLVVIAVFVIVELASDAMPPILAIVPLLCAIGTVFIAAGFYMLQPNQAGAITLFGSYAGTDRESGLRWVLPWLMRRKVSVRANNVISDRIKVNDLRGNPIEMAAQVVWRVTDTAQALFDVDDYKAFVNVQIEAAVRTIGSRYPYDDYEHQEITLRGNHDQVGAELRAELIARLAVAGITVDECGFTHLAYAQEIAGAMLRRQQAQAVVAARTTLVEGAVGMTTSGVRRWFPT
;
A
#
# COMPACT_ATOMS: atom_id res chain seq x y z
N MET A 1 60.55 -1.74 30.79
CA MET A 1 60.00 -2.04 29.45
C MET A 1 59.90 -3.56 29.17
N THR A 2 59.54 -4.38 30.16
CA THR A 2 59.36 -5.85 30.00
C THR A 2 58.01 -6.35 30.51
N LYS A 3 57.17 -5.47 31.08
CA LYS A 3 55.79 -5.82 31.50
C LYS A 3 54.71 -5.46 30.47
N LEU A 4 55.06 -4.69 29.42
CA LEU A 4 54.14 -4.25 28.37
C LEU A 4 53.96 -5.28 27.23
N THR A 5 54.93 -6.19 27.07
CA THR A 5 54.90 -7.21 26.00
C THR A 5 54.06 -8.45 26.38
N ASN A 6 53.92 -8.75 27.68
CA ASN A 6 53.20 -9.95 28.15
C ASN A 6 51.66 -9.77 28.23
N ILE A 7 51.15 -8.54 28.16
CA ILE A 7 49.71 -8.26 28.14
C ILE A 7 49.16 -8.29 26.69
N LEU A 8 50.04 -8.15 25.69
CA LEU A 8 49.65 -8.22 24.27
C LEU A 8 49.63 -9.66 23.71
N LEU A 9 50.20 -10.65 24.40
CA LEU A 9 50.35 -12.03 23.90
C LEU A 9 49.28 -13.02 24.39
N THR A 10 48.39 -12.62 25.32
CA THR A 10 47.36 -13.50 25.90
C THR A 10 45.97 -13.34 25.28
N GLY A 11 45.82 -12.48 24.26
CA GLY A 11 44.57 -12.27 23.52
C GLY A 11 44.40 -13.08 22.22
N ALA A 12 45.36 -13.94 21.86
CA ALA A 12 45.45 -14.55 20.53
C ALA A 12 45.29 -16.09 20.50
N ALA A 13 44.61 -16.69 21.47
CA ALA A 13 44.47 -18.16 21.55
C ALA A 13 43.05 -18.61 21.95
N LEU A 14 42.02 -18.18 21.22
CA LEU A 14 40.70 -18.84 21.25
C LEU A 14 39.90 -18.53 19.97
N ALA A 15 40.48 -18.91 18.82
CA ALA A 15 39.79 -18.86 17.53
C ALA A 15 40.30 -19.96 16.60
N SER A 16 40.15 -21.22 17.01
CA SER A 16 40.41 -22.36 16.13
C SER A 16 39.78 -23.65 16.63
N LEU A 17 38.46 -23.78 16.46
CA LEU A 17 37.81 -25.08 16.27
C LEU A 17 36.58 -24.88 15.38
N ALA A 18 36.79 -24.99 14.07
CA ALA A 18 35.76 -25.31 13.10
C ALA A 18 35.88 -26.79 12.76
N ALA A 19 34.78 -27.56 12.87
CA ALA A 19 34.33 -28.51 11.85
C ALA A 19 33.22 -29.46 12.36
N CYS A 20 32.07 -29.35 11.68
CA CYS A 20 31.16 -30.41 11.24
C CYS A 20 30.39 -31.28 12.26
N ALA A 21 29.06 -31.11 12.28
CA ALA A 21 28.13 -32.22 12.49
C ALA A 21 26.89 -32.10 11.59
N HIS A 22 26.61 -33.23 10.93
CA HIS A 22 25.70 -33.48 9.82
C HIS A 22 24.23 -33.56 10.29
N LYS A 23 23.28 -32.97 9.54
CA LYS A 23 21.84 -33.15 9.80
C LYS A 23 21.35 -34.51 9.24
N PRO A 24 20.74 -35.40 10.04
CA PRO A 24 20.06 -36.56 9.48
C PRO A 24 18.71 -36.14 8.86
N LYS A 25 18.34 -36.80 7.76
CA LYS A 25 17.01 -36.71 7.14
C LYS A 25 15.99 -37.41 8.04
N GLN A 26 14.93 -36.70 8.41
CA GLN A 26 13.76 -37.27 9.08
C GLN A 26 12.70 -37.59 8.03
N LEU A 27 12.33 -38.87 7.91
CA LEU A 27 11.16 -39.29 7.12
C LEU A 27 9.87 -38.94 7.87
N PRO A 28 8.75 -38.68 7.15
CA PRO A 28 7.46 -38.45 7.76
C PRO A 28 6.89 -39.74 8.39
N PRO A 29 6.15 -39.66 9.53
CA PRO A 29 5.45 -40.80 10.10
C PRO A 29 4.23 -41.21 9.24
N PRO A 30 3.85 -42.51 9.25
CA PRO A 30 2.71 -43.03 8.50
C PRO A 30 1.36 -42.49 9.02
N PRO A 31 0.28 -42.57 8.21
CA PRO A 31 -1.05 -42.09 8.60
C PRO A 31 -1.60 -42.92 9.77
N VAL A 32 -2.05 -42.25 10.83
CA VAL A 32 -2.86 -42.87 11.88
C VAL A 32 -4.31 -42.99 11.40
N ASP A 33 -4.79 -44.22 11.36
CA ASP A 33 -6.16 -44.58 11.02
C ASP A 33 -7.03 -44.46 12.29
N ASN A 34 -7.80 -43.38 12.41
CA ASN A 34 -8.71 -43.16 13.53
C ASN A 34 -10.10 -43.68 13.19
N THR A 35 -10.25 -45.01 13.23
CA THR A 35 -11.57 -45.68 13.28
C THR A 35 -11.79 -46.27 14.66
N ALA A 36 -12.30 -45.46 15.60
CA ALA A 36 -13.19 -45.91 16.68
C ALA A 36 -13.47 -44.77 17.68
N GLY A 37 -14.74 -44.62 18.06
CA GLY A 37 -15.10 -44.14 19.40
C GLY A 37 -15.72 -42.75 19.48
N LEU A 38 -17.01 -42.68 19.18
CA LEU A 38 -17.94 -41.71 19.76
C LEU A 38 -17.79 -41.66 21.29
N ASN A 39 -17.66 -40.44 21.84
CA ASN A 39 -18.28 -39.93 23.07
C ASN A 39 -17.36 -38.97 23.83
N THR A 40 -17.49 -37.66 23.56
CA THR A 40 -17.39 -36.64 24.62
C THR A 40 -18.32 -35.48 24.28
N ALA A 41 -19.24 -35.23 25.20
CA ALA A 41 -20.20 -34.13 25.19
C ALA A 41 -19.49 -32.76 25.08
N PRO A 42 -20.19 -31.71 24.60
CA PRO A 42 -19.64 -30.35 24.54
C PRO A 42 -19.29 -29.87 25.95
N PRO A 43 -18.21 -29.08 26.13
CA PRO A 43 -17.89 -28.53 27.44
C PRO A 43 -19.03 -27.59 27.87
N ALA A 44 -19.69 -27.98 28.95
CA ALA A 44 -20.72 -27.20 29.61
C ALA A 44 -20.11 -25.87 30.11
N ASN A 45 -20.80 -24.81 29.74
CA ASN A 45 -20.55 -23.43 30.12
C ASN A 45 -20.65 -23.32 31.67
N THR A 46 -19.52 -23.09 32.34
CA THR A 46 -19.52 -22.65 33.74
C THR A 46 -19.72 -21.14 33.77
N GLY A 47 -20.80 -20.69 34.44
CA GLY A 47 -21.11 -19.28 34.69
C GLY A 47 -20.07 -18.56 35.56
N PRO A 48 -20.34 -17.29 35.92
CA PRO A 48 -19.52 -16.14 35.57
C PRO A 48 -18.36 -15.91 36.54
N VAL A 49 -17.16 -15.74 36.00
CA VAL A 49 -15.99 -15.19 36.71
C VAL A 49 -15.75 -13.77 36.20
N ASP A 50 -15.96 -12.80 37.11
CA ASP A 50 -15.52 -11.41 37.10
C ASP A 50 -15.18 -10.79 35.74
N GLY A 51 -16.17 -10.16 35.08
CA GLY A 51 -16.07 -8.96 34.23
C GLY A 51 -15.00 -8.84 33.14
N ALA A 52 -14.10 -9.81 33.00
CA ALA A 52 -12.95 -9.82 32.14
C ALA A 52 -13.37 -10.53 30.86
N ILE A 53 -13.84 -9.74 29.92
CA ILE A 53 -14.19 -10.18 28.57
C ILE A 53 -12.96 -10.89 27.99
N VAL A 54 -13.07 -12.20 27.76
CA VAL A 54 -12.01 -13.00 27.16
C VAL A 54 -11.84 -12.57 25.70
N PRO A 55 -10.64 -12.14 25.27
CA PRO A 55 -10.40 -11.76 23.87
C PRO A 55 -10.78 -12.90 22.91
N GLY A 56 -11.58 -12.60 21.88
CA GLY A 56 -12.07 -13.63 20.94
C GLY A 56 -13.35 -14.38 21.37
N SER A 57 -13.97 -14.02 22.51
CA SER A 57 -15.28 -14.57 22.93
C SER A 57 -16.47 -13.84 22.30
N ASP A 58 -17.68 -14.40 22.39
CA ASP A 58 -18.92 -13.72 21.94
C ASP A 58 -19.12 -12.36 22.63
N ALA A 59 -18.78 -12.26 23.93
CA ALA A 59 -18.84 -11.01 24.67
C ALA A 59 -17.87 -9.95 24.12
N ASP A 60 -16.71 -10.36 23.61
CA ASP A 60 -15.74 -9.48 22.95
C ASP A 60 -16.24 -9.03 21.58
N PHE A 61 -16.83 -9.95 20.80
CA PHE A 61 -17.44 -9.63 19.50
C PHE A 61 -18.54 -8.57 19.63
N ARG A 62 -19.50 -8.78 20.55
CA ARG A 62 -20.64 -7.87 20.74
C ARG A 62 -20.25 -6.48 21.22
N ARG A 63 -19.10 -6.33 21.88
CA ARG A 63 -18.58 -5.04 22.33
C ARG A 63 -17.80 -4.31 21.24
N SER A 64 -17.07 -5.06 20.41
CA SER A 64 -16.13 -4.51 19.44
C SER A 64 -16.76 -4.21 18.08
N VAL A 65 -17.90 -4.84 17.78
CA VAL A 65 -18.64 -4.69 16.53
C VAL A 65 -19.85 -3.78 16.73
N THR A 66 -20.19 -2.99 15.70
CA THR A 66 -21.35 -2.07 15.73
C THR A 66 -22.68 -2.78 15.98
N SER A 67 -22.89 -3.95 15.38
CA SER A 67 -24.07 -4.79 15.56
C SER A 67 -23.76 -6.24 15.21
N ASN A 68 -24.38 -7.19 15.90
CA ASN A 68 -24.33 -8.62 15.57
C ASN A 68 -25.37 -9.03 14.51
N THR A 69 -26.31 -8.13 14.18
CA THR A 69 -27.43 -8.41 13.27
C THR A 69 -27.40 -7.44 12.10
N VAL A 70 -27.59 -7.97 10.89
CA VAL A 70 -27.67 -7.21 9.64
C VAL A 70 -29.12 -7.26 9.16
N LEU A 71 -29.70 -6.08 8.92
CA LEU A 71 -31.07 -5.95 8.40
C LEU A 71 -31.03 -5.81 6.88
N PHE A 72 -32.06 -6.32 6.21
CA PHE A 72 -32.23 -6.25 4.76
C PHE A 72 -33.58 -5.64 4.42
N GLY A 73 -33.68 -5.00 3.25
CA GLY A 73 -34.95 -4.50 2.72
C GLY A 73 -35.97 -5.62 2.46
N THR A 74 -37.25 -5.26 2.39
CA THR A 74 -38.35 -6.19 2.09
C THR A 74 -38.13 -6.89 0.75
N ASP A 75 -38.19 -8.23 0.73
CA ASP A 75 -37.93 -9.08 -0.45
C ASP A 75 -36.58 -8.80 -1.16
N GLN A 76 -35.59 -8.30 -0.41
CA GLN A 76 -34.26 -8.02 -0.93
C GLN A 76 -33.20 -8.84 -0.21
N SER A 77 -32.17 -9.24 -0.95
CA SER A 77 -30.95 -9.88 -0.43
C SER A 77 -29.68 -9.08 -0.73
N ASP A 78 -29.83 -7.89 -1.32
CA ASP A 78 -28.72 -7.01 -1.64
C ASP A 78 -28.21 -6.30 -0.38
N ILE A 79 -26.90 -6.09 -0.32
CA ILE A 79 -26.24 -5.47 0.83
C ILE A 79 -26.21 -3.95 0.62
N ASP A 80 -27.01 -3.23 1.40
CA ASP A 80 -27.06 -1.78 1.39
C ASP A 80 -25.82 -1.14 2.07
N ALA A 81 -25.79 0.19 2.19
CA ALA A 81 -24.64 0.90 2.77
C ALA A 81 -24.51 0.65 4.29
N ASP A 82 -25.64 0.55 4.99
CA ASP A 82 -25.68 0.34 6.44
C ASP A 82 -25.26 -1.09 6.80
N ALA A 83 -25.77 -2.09 6.07
CA ALA A 83 -25.36 -3.49 6.18
C ALA A 83 -23.87 -3.66 5.89
N ARG A 84 -23.32 -2.95 4.90
CA ARG A 84 -21.87 -2.96 4.62
C ARG A 84 -21.07 -2.44 5.80
N ALA A 85 -21.45 -1.32 6.40
CA ALA A 85 -20.75 -0.77 7.56
C ALA A 85 -20.73 -1.74 8.76
N ILE A 86 -21.83 -2.47 8.98
CA ILE A 86 -21.91 -3.51 10.02
C ILE A 86 -20.99 -4.69 9.66
N LEU A 87 -21.09 -5.22 8.44
CA LEU A 87 -20.28 -6.35 7.98
C LEU A 87 -18.78 -6.02 7.97
N ASP A 88 -18.39 -4.78 7.66
CA ASP A 88 -16.98 -4.34 7.72
C ASP A 88 -16.45 -4.34 9.15
N SER A 89 -17.26 -3.92 10.13
CA SER A 89 -16.88 -3.99 11.55
C SER A 89 -16.74 -5.44 12.04
N GLN A 90 -17.60 -6.35 11.56
CA GLN A 90 -17.51 -7.79 11.85
C GLN A 90 -16.26 -8.41 11.21
N ALA A 91 -15.98 -8.09 9.95
CA ALA A 91 -14.81 -8.56 9.23
C ALA A 91 -13.50 -8.11 9.92
N ALA A 92 -13.43 -6.86 10.40
CA ALA A 92 -12.27 -6.35 11.13
C ALA A 92 -12.01 -7.13 12.43
N TRP A 93 -13.06 -7.55 13.14
CA TRP A 93 -12.91 -8.40 14.32
C TRP A 93 -12.46 -9.81 13.95
N MET A 94 -13.05 -10.41 12.91
CA MET A 94 -12.64 -11.73 12.42
C MET A 94 -11.18 -11.76 11.96
N GLN A 95 -10.69 -10.70 11.31
CA GLN A 95 -9.27 -10.56 10.93
C GLN A 95 -8.34 -10.52 12.14
N ARG A 96 -8.78 -9.97 13.28
CA ARG A 96 -8.02 -9.95 14.53
C ARG A 96 -7.93 -11.33 15.17
N TYR A 97 -8.96 -12.16 14.99
CA TYR A 97 -9.07 -13.49 15.59
C TYR A 97 -9.31 -14.59 14.52
N PRO A 98 -8.30 -14.93 13.70
CA PRO A 98 -8.46 -15.87 12.58
C PRO A 98 -8.81 -17.31 13.00
N ASN A 99 -8.63 -17.65 14.28
CA ASN A 99 -8.92 -18.97 14.82
C ASN A 99 -10.39 -19.14 15.24
N VAL A 100 -11.18 -18.06 15.26
CA VAL A 100 -12.60 -18.11 15.66
C VAL A 100 -13.46 -18.51 14.46
N ARG A 101 -14.31 -19.52 14.65
CA ARG A 101 -15.30 -19.92 13.65
C ARG A 101 -16.63 -19.24 13.97
N ALA A 102 -17.18 -18.53 12.98
CA ALA A 102 -18.50 -17.92 13.07
C ALA A 102 -19.50 -18.68 12.18
N THR A 103 -20.73 -18.83 12.67
CA THR A 103 -21.85 -19.37 11.89
C THR A 103 -22.78 -18.23 11.53
N ILE A 104 -23.16 -18.15 10.25
CA ILE A 104 -24.06 -17.11 9.74
C ILE A 104 -25.42 -17.76 9.51
N GLU A 105 -26.44 -17.25 10.17
CA GLU A 105 -27.82 -17.74 10.06
C GLU A 105 -28.71 -16.65 9.47
N GLY A 106 -29.57 -17.03 8.53
CA GLY A 106 -30.57 -16.15 7.94
C GLY A 106 -31.92 -16.32 8.63
N HIS A 107 -32.48 -15.23 9.17
CA HIS A 107 -33.83 -15.22 9.75
C HIS A 107 -34.76 -14.31 8.94
N CYS A 108 -36.00 -14.75 8.75
CA CYS A 108 -37.08 -13.99 8.12
C CYS A 108 -38.29 -13.97 9.06
N ASP A 109 -39.14 -12.95 8.94
CA ASP A 109 -40.36 -12.81 9.72
C ASP A 109 -41.43 -13.83 9.30
N GLU A 110 -42.49 -14.00 10.10
CA GLU A 110 -43.56 -15.00 9.87
C GLU A 110 -44.51 -14.64 8.71
N ARG A 111 -44.10 -13.77 7.80
CA ARG A 111 -44.93 -13.31 6.68
C ARG A 111 -44.66 -14.17 5.45
N GLY A 112 -45.68 -14.84 4.92
CA GLY A 112 -45.58 -15.66 3.70
C GLY A 112 -45.44 -17.17 3.96
N THR A 113 -45.03 -17.93 2.94
CA THR A 113 -44.83 -19.38 3.06
C THR A 113 -43.48 -19.68 3.71
N ARG A 114 -43.46 -20.70 4.58
CA ARG A 114 -42.26 -21.12 5.31
C ARG A 114 -41.07 -21.40 4.37
N ASP A 115 -41.32 -22.11 3.27
CA ASP A 115 -40.28 -22.50 2.31
C ASP A 115 -39.65 -21.30 1.61
N TYR A 116 -40.45 -20.27 1.31
CA TYR A 116 -39.94 -19.03 0.72
C TYR A 116 -39.09 -18.24 1.72
N ASN A 117 -39.52 -18.14 2.98
CA ASN A 117 -38.76 -17.47 4.05
C ASN A 117 -37.44 -18.19 4.35
N LEU A 118 -37.42 -19.52 4.26
CA LEU A 118 -36.19 -20.31 4.36
C LEU A 118 -35.25 -19.99 3.20
N ALA A 119 -35.75 -20.05 1.96
CA ALA A 119 -34.95 -19.76 0.76
C ALA A 119 -34.44 -18.31 0.72
N LEU A 120 -35.24 -17.33 1.18
CA LEU A 120 -34.83 -15.92 1.28
C LEU A 120 -33.78 -15.72 2.37
N GLY A 121 -33.95 -16.36 3.53
CA GLY A 121 -32.96 -16.38 4.61
C GLY A 121 -31.62 -16.94 4.13
N ASP A 122 -31.63 -18.05 3.40
CA ASP A 122 -30.43 -18.66 2.83
C ASP A 122 -29.75 -17.73 1.81
N ARG A 123 -30.51 -17.04 0.95
CA ARG A 123 -29.94 -16.06 0.01
C ARG A 123 -29.23 -14.91 0.73
N ARG A 124 -29.85 -14.36 1.79
CA ARG A 124 -29.28 -13.29 2.61
C ARG A 124 -28.03 -13.72 3.36
N ALA A 125 -28.07 -14.90 3.98
CA ALA A 125 -26.92 -15.48 4.68
C ALA A 125 -25.75 -15.71 3.71
N ASN A 126 -26.01 -16.24 2.52
CA ASN A 126 -24.99 -16.43 1.49
C ASN A 126 -24.44 -15.10 0.96
N ALA A 127 -25.27 -14.07 0.79
CA ALA A 127 -24.81 -12.74 0.39
C ALA A 127 -23.86 -12.14 1.43
N ALA A 128 -24.24 -12.16 2.71
CA ALA A 128 -23.41 -11.70 3.83
C ALA A 128 -22.11 -12.49 3.94
N LYS A 129 -22.18 -13.83 3.82
CA LYS A 129 -21.01 -14.70 3.82
C LYS A 129 -20.05 -14.36 2.68
N ASN A 130 -20.53 -14.28 1.44
CA ASN A 130 -19.70 -13.97 0.27
C ASN A 130 -19.06 -12.58 0.37
N TYR A 131 -19.74 -11.63 1.02
CA TYR A 131 -19.18 -10.32 1.32
C TYR A 131 -18.06 -10.40 2.36
N LEU A 132 -18.31 -11.06 3.49
CA LEU A 132 -17.31 -11.27 4.54
C LEU A 132 -16.10 -12.03 4.03
N ASP A 133 -16.28 -13.11 3.27
CA ASP A 133 -15.19 -13.88 2.67
C ASP A 133 -14.32 -12.98 1.78
N ARG A 134 -14.93 -12.12 0.96
CA ARG A 134 -14.21 -11.17 0.11
C ARG A 134 -13.42 -10.14 0.93
N VAL A 135 -14.04 -9.52 1.92
CA VAL A 135 -13.41 -8.48 2.76
C VAL A 135 -12.32 -9.08 3.64
N VAL A 136 -12.55 -10.26 4.23
CA VAL A 136 -11.57 -10.98 5.04
C VAL A 136 -10.40 -11.45 4.18
N GLN A 137 -10.63 -11.98 2.97
CA GLN A 137 -9.54 -12.33 2.05
C GLN A 137 -8.74 -11.10 1.61
N GLN A 138 -9.41 -9.98 1.33
CA GLN A 138 -8.75 -8.71 1.00
C GLN A 138 -7.92 -8.18 2.17
N GLY A 139 -8.39 -8.29 3.41
CA GLY A 139 -7.62 -7.89 4.60
C GLY A 139 -6.57 -8.92 5.04
N SER A 140 -6.71 -10.18 4.65
CA SER A 140 -5.72 -11.24 4.92
C SER A 140 -4.45 -11.10 4.08
N LEU A 141 -4.51 -10.36 2.96
CA LEU A 141 -3.30 -9.83 2.34
C LEU A 141 -2.79 -8.71 3.24
N THR A 142 -2.01 -9.07 4.26
CA THR A 142 -1.48 -8.15 5.27
C THR A 142 -0.63 -7.08 4.58
N ARG A 143 -1.27 -5.98 4.20
CA ARG A 143 -0.62 -4.85 3.57
C ARG A 143 0.35 -4.24 4.54
N SER A 144 1.60 -4.10 4.14
CA SER A 144 2.61 -3.46 4.96
C SER A 144 2.21 -2.00 5.15
N GLN A 145 2.16 -1.52 6.40
CA GLN A 145 1.91 -0.12 6.71
C GLN A 145 3.12 0.49 7.42
N GLU A 146 3.46 1.70 7.03
CA GLU A 146 4.55 2.44 7.66
C GLU A 146 4.26 2.70 9.14
N ARG A 147 5.22 2.35 10.01
CA ARG A 147 5.20 2.67 11.45
C ARG A 147 6.48 3.40 11.79
N ARG A 148 6.42 4.38 12.70
CA ARG A 148 7.61 5.11 13.15
C ARG A 148 8.56 4.16 13.87
N ALA A 149 9.83 4.15 13.47
CA ALA A 149 10.86 3.38 14.14
C ALA A 149 11.30 4.04 15.45
N ALA A 150 11.47 3.24 16.51
CA ALA A 150 12.13 3.68 17.74
C ALA A 150 13.63 3.84 17.48
N THR A 151 14.05 5.06 17.13
CA THR A 151 15.42 5.39 16.74
C THR A 151 15.99 6.45 17.66
N ALA A 152 17.26 6.30 18.04
CA ALA A 152 17.94 7.24 18.92
C ALA A 152 18.50 8.42 18.11
N SER A 153 18.53 9.60 18.71
CA SER A 153 19.19 10.75 18.10
C SER A 153 20.69 10.47 17.99
N GLY A 154 21.27 10.64 16.81
CA GLY A 154 22.69 10.33 16.61
C GLY A 154 23.61 11.27 17.41
N TYR A 155 23.18 12.49 17.69
CA TYR A 155 23.95 13.43 18.50
C TYR A 155 24.12 12.98 19.96
N THR A 156 23.10 12.37 20.57
CA THR A 156 23.22 11.87 21.95
C THR A 156 24.17 10.67 22.01
N MET A 157 24.07 9.76 21.02
CA MET A 157 24.99 8.62 20.92
C MET A 157 26.42 9.05 20.59
N LEU A 158 26.60 10.13 19.82
CA LEU A 158 27.92 10.71 19.56
C LEU A 158 28.53 11.29 20.84
N ALA A 159 27.74 12.03 21.64
CA ALA A 159 28.18 12.54 22.93
C ALA A 159 28.54 11.39 23.91
N LEU A 160 27.76 10.31 23.92
CA LEU A 160 28.06 9.11 24.70
C LEU A 160 29.36 8.42 24.24
N ALA A 161 29.58 8.29 22.93
CA ALA A 161 30.82 7.74 22.39
C ALA A 161 32.03 8.60 22.78
N ALA A 162 31.91 9.93 22.70
CA ALA A 162 32.95 10.85 23.14
C ALA A 162 33.24 10.70 24.64
N LEU A 163 32.20 10.59 25.47
CA LEU A 163 32.34 10.36 26.91
C LEU A 163 33.07 9.04 27.21
N LEU A 164 32.74 7.94 26.51
CA LEU A 164 33.43 6.66 26.67
C LEU A 164 34.91 6.76 26.30
N VAL A 165 35.26 7.52 25.26
CA VAL A 165 36.66 7.77 24.89
C VAL A 165 37.39 8.56 25.98
N VAL A 166 36.76 9.60 26.54
CA VAL A 166 37.36 10.39 27.63
C VAL A 166 37.59 9.53 28.88
N ILE A 167 36.62 8.69 29.25
CA ILE A 167 36.75 7.75 30.38
C ILE A 167 37.88 6.75 30.12
N ALA A 168 37.96 6.19 28.91
CA ALA A 168 39.02 5.25 28.55
C ALA A 168 40.41 5.90 28.67
N VAL A 169 40.58 7.12 28.16
CA VAL A 169 41.86 7.86 28.24
C VAL A 169 42.21 8.19 29.69
N PHE A 170 41.25 8.68 30.48
CA PHE A 170 41.46 8.98 31.90
C PHE A 170 41.96 7.75 32.68
N VAL A 171 41.29 6.60 32.52
CA VAL A 171 41.69 5.36 33.20
C VAL A 171 43.06 4.86 32.72
N ILE A 172 43.40 5.02 31.43
CA ILE A 172 44.72 4.65 30.91
C ILE A 172 45.83 5.49 31.55
N VAL A 173 45.61 6.80 31.73
CA VAL A 173 46.59 7.69 32.36
C VAL A 173 46.79 7.33 33.83
N GLU A 174 45.71 7.07 34.58
CA GLU A 174 45.80 6.70 36.00
C GLU A 174 46.37 5.28 36.22
N LEU A 175 46.19 4.38 35.26
CA LEU A 175 46.84 3.07 35.30
C LEU A 175 48.35 3.18 35.03
N ALA A 176 48.77 4.18 34.24
CA ALA A 176 50.19 4.44 33.96
C ALA A 176 50.93 5.13 35.12
N SER A 177 50.21 5.80 36.03
CA SER A 177 50.76 6.44 37.23
C SER A 177 50.89 5.50 38.44
N ASP A 178 50.57 4.20 38.29
CA ASP A 178 50.49 3.19 39.38
C ASP A 178 49.52 3.59 40.53
N ALA A 179 48.62 4.56 40.29
CA ALA A 179 47.70 5.09 41.31
C ALA A 179 46.45 4.21 41.54
N MET A 180 46.15 3.27 40.63
CA MET A 180 44.95 2.43 40.65
C MET A 180 45.24 0.92 40.63
N PRO A 181 44.34 0.08 41.17
CA PRO A 181 44.51 -1.37 41.15
C PRO A 181 44.45 -1.94 39.72
N PRO A 182 45.25 -2.97 39.40
CA PRO A 182 45.37 -3.51 38.03
C PRO A 182 44.07 -4.15 37.49
N ILE A 183 43.11 -4.46 38.36
CA ILE A 183 41.78 -4.99 37.95
C ILE A 183 40.99 -3.99 37.09
N LEU A 184 41.30 -2.69 37.18
CA LEU A 184 40.64 -1.63 36.42
C LEU A 184 41.08 -1.57 34.95
N ALA A 185 42.11 -2.34 34.55
CA ALA A 185 42.60 -2.39 33.16
C ALA A 185 41.56 -2.91 32.15
N ILE A 186 40.49 -3.56 32.62
CA ILE A 186 39.37 -4.04 31.78
C ILE A 186 38.49 -2.88 31.28
N VAL A 187 38.41 -1.78 32.04
CA VAL A 187 37.54 -0.63 31.73
C VAL A 187 37.83 -0.01 30.35
N PRO A 188 39.08 0.35 29.98
CA PRO A 188 39.36 0.91 28.66
C PRO A 188 39.04 -0.06 27.51
N LEU A 189 39.20 -1.38 27.72
CA LEU A 189 38.80 -2.39 26.74
C LEU A 189 37.28 -2.39 26.52
N LEU A 190 36.50 -2.36 27.60
CA LEU A 190 35.03 -2.28 27.51
C LEU A 190 34.56 -0.96 26.88
N CYS A 191 35.17 0.16 27.23
CA CYS A 191 34.88 1.46 26.63
C CYS A 191 35.22 1.47 25.13
N ALA A 192 36.32 0.84 24.72
CA ALA A 192 36.69 0.72 23.30
C ALA A 192 35.66 -0.14 22.54
N ILE A 193 35.27 -1.31 23.08
CA ILE A 193 34.24 -2.17 22.49
C ILE A 193 32.90 -1.40 22.37
N GLY A 194 32.49 -0.71 23.42
CA GLY A 194 31.28 0.12 23.42
C GLY A 194 31.33 1.24 22.36
N THR A 195 32.48 1.90 22.22
CA THR A 195 32.67 2.96 21.23
C THR A 195 32.60 2.41 19.80
N VAL A 196 33.25 1.28 19.52
CA VAL A 196 33.16 0.60 18.21
C VAL A 196 31.73 0.16 17.91
N PHE A 197 31.02 -0.37 18.91
CA PHE A 197 29.62 -0.76 18.79
C PHE A 197 28.70 0.44 18.45
N ILE A 198 28.88 1.57 19.13
CA ILE A 198 28.15 2.81 18.84
C ILE A 198 28.50 3.32 17.44
N ALA A 199 29.78 3.33 17.09
CA ALA A 199 30.26 3.80 15.78
C ALA A 199 29.64 3.03 14.61
N ALA A 200 29.50 1.70 14.74
CA ALA A 200 28.90 0.85 13.72
C ALA A 200 27.40 1.15 13.47
N GLY A 201 26.69 1.68 14.47
CA GLY A 201 25.26 1.97 14.38
C GLY A 201 24.89 3.29 13.71
N PHE A 202 25.85 4.19 13.47
CA PHE A 202 25.55 5.50 12.88
C PHE A 202 25.11 5.41 11.42
N TYR A 203 24.19 6.30 11.06
CA TYR A 203 23.91 6.67 9.68
C TYR A 203 23.43 8.10 9.57
N MET A 204 23.52 8.59 8.35
CA MET A 204 22.97 9.88 7.97
C MET A 204 21.77 9.68 7.04
N LEU A 205 20.71 10.43 7.33
CA LEU A 205 19.52 10.53 6.48
C LEU A 205 19.41 11.95 5.93
N GLN A 206 19.27 12.07 4.60
CA GLN A 206 19.08 13.37 3.96
C GLN A 206 17.63 13.86 4.10
N PRO A 207 17.37 15.17 3.91
CA PRO A 207 16.00 15.66 3.77
C PRO A 207 15.25 14.95 2.63
N ASN A 208 13.95 14.69 2.86
CA ASN A 208 13.07 13.95 1.95
C ASN A 208 13.56 12.54 1.60
N GLN A 209 14.27 11.91 2.54
CA GLN A 209 14.68 10.52 2.47
C GLN A 209 14.14 9.79 3.69
N ALA A 210 13.74 8.54 3.51
CA ALA A 210 13.28 7.68 4.58
C ALA A 210 14.20 6.45 4.68
N GLY A 211 14.49 6.02 5.91
CA GLY A 211 15.20 4.79 6.18
C GLY A 211 14.21 3.74 6.68
N ALA A 212 13.87 2.76 5.84
CA ALA A 212 13.12 1.60 6.27
C ALA A 212 14.05 0.63 6.99
N ILE A 213 13.74 0.33 8.24
CA ILE A 213 14.58 -0.43 9.14
C ILE A 213 13.98 -1.82 9.33
N THR A 214 14.80 -2.85 9.18
CA THR A 214 14.42 -4.25 9.33
C THR A 214 15.35 -4.98 10.29
N LEU A 215 14.79 -5.96 11.01
CA LEU A 215 15.53 -6.85 11.90
C LEU A 215 15.28 -8.29 11.45
N PHE A 216 16.31 -8.93 10.90
CA PHE A 216 16.25 -10.33 10.43
C PHE A 216 15.03 -10.63 9.53
N GLY A 217 14.69 -9.70 8.63
CA GLY A 217 13.55 -9.84 7.72
C GLY A 217 12.21 -9.36 8.29
N SER A 218 12.10 -9.07 9.59
CA SER A 218 10.92 -8.40 10.15
C SER A 218 11.04 -6.88 10.02
N TYR A 219 9.95 -6.21 9.64
CA TYR A 219 9.91 -4.76 9.56
C TYR A 219 9.83 -4.15 10.97
N ALA A 220 10.80 -3.32 11.34
CA ALA A 220 10.91 -2.70 12.66
C ALA A 220 10.38 -1.26 12.67
N GLY A 221 10.20 -0.65 11.50
CA GLY A 221 9.69 0.72 11.34
C GLY A 221 10.48 1.52 10.31
N THR A 222 9.99 2.72 10.01
CA THR A 222 10.66 3.71 9.16
C THR A 222 11.02 4.94 9.97
N ASP A 223 12.22 5.46 9.73
CA ASP A 223 12.68 6.76 10.21
C ASP A 223 12.69 7.78 9.06
N ARG A 224 12.13 8.97 9.30
CA ARG A 224 12.07 10.10 8.35
C ARG A 224 12.83 11.33 8.84
N GLU A 225 13.40 11.30 10.04
CA GLU A 225 14.11 12.45 10.60
C GLU A 225 15.46 12.62 9.91
N SER A 226 15.68 13.79 9.30
CA SER A 226 16.96 14.11 8.67
C SER A 226 18.07 14.35 9.72
N GLY A 227 19.30 14.03 9.36
CA GLY A 227 20.48 14.27 10.19
C GLY A 227 21.20 12.99 10.58
N LEU A 228 22.01 13.08 11.64
CA LEU A 228 22.73 11.94 12.21
C LEU A 228 21.79 11.13 13.09
N ARG A 229 21.64 9.85 12.77
CA ARG A 229 20.76 8.89 13.46
C ARG A 229 21.56 7.69 13.91
N TRP A 230 21.07 7.00 14.92
CA TRP A 230 21.68 5.79 15.44
C TRP A 230 20.66 4.68 15.61
N VAL A 231 21.02 3.49 15.14
CA VAL A 231 20.27 2.24 15.30
C VAL A 231 21.27 1.15 15.68
N LEU A 232 20.81 0.09 16.36
CA LEU A 232 21.66 -1.06 16.65
C LEU A 232 22.24 -1.66 15.35
N PRO A 233 23.51 -2.09 15.34
CA PRO A 233 24.20 -2.54 14.13
C PRO A 233 23.60 -3.79 13.45
N TRP A 234 22.66 -4.45 14.13
CA TRP A 234 21.99 -5.67 13.67
C TRP A 234 20.76 -5.37 12.82
N LEU A 235 20.24 -4.14 12.90
CA LEU A 235 19.12 -3.74 12.06
C LEU A 235 19.65 -3.30 10.71
N MET A 236 19.14 -3.95 9.67
CA MET A 236 19.38 -3.57 8.30
C MET A 236 18.55 -2.33 7.96
N ARG A 237 19.08 -1.51 7.06
CA ARG A 237 18.44 -0.27 6.63
C ARG A 237 18.43 -0.18 5.12
N ARG A 238 17.26 0.06 4.53
CA ARG A 238 17.12 0.46 3.13
C ARG A 238 16.66 1.89 3.06
N LYS A 239 17.40 2.71 2.31
CA LYS A 239 17.06 4.11 2.10
C LYS A 239 16.14 4.23 0.88
N VAL A 240 15.05 4.97 1.04
CA VAL A 240 14.08 5.26 -0.02
C VAL A 240 13.94 6.77 -0.15
N SER A 241 13.92 7.25 -1.39
CA SER A 241 13.65 8.66 -1.67
C SER A 241 12.15 8.92 -1.58
N VAL A 242 11.76 9.88 -0.76
CA VAL A 242 10.38 10.39 -0.63
C VAL A 242 10.18 11.66 -1.48
N ARG A 243 11.20 12.04 -2.26
CA ARG A 243 11.14 13.17 -3.20
C ARG A 243 10.16 12.86 -4.33
N ALA A 244 9.52 13.92 -4.84
CA ALA A 244 8.74 13.84 -6.06
C ALA A 244 9.61 13.38 -7.23
N ASN A 245 9.09 12.45 -8.01
CA ASN A 245 9.73 11.86 -9.17
C ASN A 245 8.82 12.06 -10.38
N ASN A 246 9.39 12.49 -11.50
CA ASN A 246 8.67 12.66 -12.76
C ASN A 246 8.99 11.47 -13.67
N VAL A 247 7.94 10.84 -14.19
CA VAL A 247 8.01 9.78 -15.19
C VAL A 247 7.16 10.19 -16.38
N ILE A 248 7.73 10.04 -17.58
CA ILE A 248 7.03 10.21 -18.85
C ILE A 248 6.87 8.82 -19.45
N SER A 249 5.64 8.44 -19.79
CA SER A 249 5.35 7.16 -20.44
C SER A 249 5.81 7.16 -21.89
N ASP A 250 6.11 5.97 -22.41
CA ASP A 250 6.29 5.79 -23.84
C ASP A 250 4.99 6.04 -24.60
N ARG A 251 5.10 6.32 -25.91
CA ARG A 251 3.95 6.52 -26.79
C ARG A 251 3.33 5.16 -27.09
N ILE A 252 2.06 4.98 -26.74
CA ILE A 252 1.32 3.76 -27.01
C ILE A 252 0.19 3.99 -28.01
N LYS A 253 -0.01 3.02 -28.91
CA LYS A 253 -1.15 2.99 -29.83
C LYS A 253 -2.35 2.39 -29.12
N VAL A 254 -3.41 3.17 -28.97
CA VAL A 254 -4.67 2.77 -28.33
C VAL A 254 -5.81 3.14 -29.25
N ASN A 255 -6.88 2.35 -29.22
CA ASN A 255 -8.10 2.71 -29.93
C ASN A 255 -8.95 3.58 -29.02
N ASP A 256 -9.37 4.69 -29.59
CA ASP A 256 -10.37 5.58 -29.05
C ASP A 256 -11.75 4.90 -28.88
N LEU A 257 -12.69 5.50 -28.14
CA LEU A 257 -14.10 5.06 -28.00
C LEU A 257 -14.76 4.80 -29.36
N ARG A 258 -14.40 5.59 -30.39
CA ARG A 258 -14.91 5.47 -31.76
C ARG A 258 -14.12 4.48 -32.63
N GLY A 259 -13.15 3.77 -32.05
CA GLY A 259 -12.28 2.82 -32.75
C GLY A 259 -11.16 3.45 -33.57
N ASN A 260 -10.96 4.76 -33.48
CA ASN A 260 -9.88 5.44 -34.18
C ASN A 260 -8.54 5.15 -33.46
N PRO A 261 -7.51 4.65 -34.16
CA PRO A 261 -6.19 4.46 -33.55
C PRO A 261 -5.52 5.81 -33.25
N ILE A 262 -5.17 6.02 -31.99
CA ILE A 262 -4.49 7.22 -31.48
C ILE A 262 -3.19 6.84 -30.78
N GLU A 263 -2.21 7.74 -30.81
CA GLU A 263 -0.96 7.65 -30.08
C GLU A 263 -0.99 8.57 -28.85
N MET A 264 -0.85 7.97 -27.68
CA MET A 264 -0.94 8.68 -26.39
C MET A 264 0.32 8.48 -25.55
N ALA A 265 0.73 9.53 -24.85
CA ALA A 265 1.70 9.47 -23.77
C ALA A 265 1.30 10.40 -22.63
N ALA A 266 1.65 10.03 -21.40
CA ALA A 266 1.35 10.79 -20.20
C ALA A 266 2.62 11.09 -19.40
N GLN A 267 2.66 12.25 -18.76
CA GLN A 267 3.58 12.55 -17.68
C GLN A 267 2.88 12.37 -16.34
N VAL A 268 3.61 11.82 -15.38
CA VAL A 268 3.11 11.57 -14.03
C VAL A 268 4.19 11.96 -13.03
N VAL A 269 3.83 12.87 -12.12
CA VAL A 269 4.63 13.24 -10.98
C VAL A 269 4.10 12.48 -9.77
N TRP A 270 4.96 11.67 -9.15
CA TRP A 270 4.59 10.80 -8.04
C TRP A 270 5.63 10.85 -6.92
N ARG A 271 5.19 10.52 -5.71
CA ARG A 271 6.07 10.37 -4.54
C ARG A 271 5.67 9.17 -3.70
N VAL A 272 6.63 8.61 -2.97
CA VAL A 272 6.37 7.51 -2.04
C VAL A 272 5.79 8.07 -0.75
N THR A 273 4.56 7.72 -0.41
CA THR A 273 3.89 8.17 0.82
C THR A 273 3.97 7.12 1.92
N ASP A 274 3.92 5.83 1.59
CA ASP A 274 4.19 4.71 2.51
C ASP A 274 5.43 3.94 2.04
N THR A 275 6.49 4.00 2.84
CA THR A 275 7.79 3.40 2.51
C THR A 275 7.86 1.91 2.80
N ALA A 276 7.07 1.42 3.74
CA ALA A 276 6.99 -0.01 4.03
C ALA A 276 6.31 -0.71 2.85
N GLN A 277 5.20 -0.12 2.40
CA GLN A 277 4.45 -0.70 1.32
C GLN A 277 5.23 -0.72 0.00
N ALA A 278 5.91 0.39 -0.33
CA ALA A 278 6.70 0.49 -1.55
C ALA A 278 7.90 -0.48 -1.62
N LEU A 279 8.38 -1.00 -0.47
CA LEU A 279 9.53 -1.89 -0.39
C LEU A 279 9.17 -3.37 -0.22
N PHE A 280 8.05 -3.67 0.44
CA PHE A 280 7.71 -5.04 0.84
C PHE A 280 6.52 -5.62 0.09
N ASP A 281 5.59 -4.79 -0.39
CA ASP A 281 4.43 -5.29 -1.13
C ASP A 281 4.70 -5.37 -2.65
N VAL A 282 5.75 -4.71 -3.14
CA VAL A 282 6.13 -4.67 -4.56
C VAL A 282 7.65 -4.78 -4.71
N ASP A 283 8.12 -5.64 -5.62
CA ASP A 283 9.56 -5.87 -5.86
C ASP A 283 10.30 -4.63 -6.38
N ASP A 284 9.85 -4.08 -7.51
CA ASP A 284 10.34 -2.82 -8.07
C ASP A 284 9.18 -1.86 -8.30
N TYR A 285 9.00 -0.97 -7.33
CA TYR A 285 7.96 0.03 -7.36
C TYR A 285 8.08 1.01 -8.54
N LYS A 286 9.27 1.25 -9.10
CA LYS A 286 9.44 2.13 -10.27
C LYS A 286 8.95 1.44 -11.55
N ALA A 287 9.33 0.18 -11.74
CA ALA A 287 8.84 -0.62 -12.86
C ALA A 287 7.32 -0.82 -12.77
N PHE A 288 6.81 -1.07 -11.55
CA PHE A 288 5.37 -1.16 -11.29
C PHE A 288 4.63 0.12 -11.69
N VAL A 289 5.15 1.31 -11.32
CA VAL A 289 4.56 2.59 -11.74
C VAL A 289 4.45 2.70 -13.25
N ASN A 290 5.51 2.37 -14.00
CA ASN A 290 5.49 2.46 -15.47
C ASN A 290 4.41 1.57 -16.09
N VAL A 291 4.30 0.33 -15.60
CA VAL A 291 3.27 -0.63 -16.07
C VAL A 291 1.86 -0.12 -15.75
N GLN A 292 1.65 0.43 -14.55
CA GLN A 292 0.33 0.97 -14.17
C GLN A 292 -0.03 2.23 -14.95
N ILE A 293 0.94 3.07 -15.30
CA ILE A 293 0.72 4.24 -16.15
C ILE A 293 0.27 3.79 -17.55
N GLU A 294 0.94 2.81 -18.15
CA GLU A 294 0.56 2.28 -19.46
C GLU A 294 -0.88 1.73 -19.45
N ALA A 295 -1.22 0.95 -18.41
CA ALA A 295 -2.55 0.39 -18.24
C ALA A 295 -3.62 1.47 -18.08
N ALA A 296 -3.38 2.49 -17.25
CA ALA A 296 -4.33 3.57 -17.02
C ALA A 296 -4.52 4.45 -18.26
N VAL A 297 -3.44 4.79 -18.97
CA VAL A 297 -3.52 5.54 -20.23
C VAL A 297 -4.34 4.78 -21.27
N ARG A 298 -4.18 3.45 -21.36
CA ARG A 298 -4.97 2.60 -22.26
C ARG A 298 -6.45 2.59 -21.88
N THR A 299 -6.77 2.48 -20.59
CA THR A 299 -8.15 2.50 -20.10
C THR A 299 -8.82 3.83 -20.41
N ILE A 300 -8.21 4.96 -20.02
CA ILE A 300 -8.77 6.30 -20.28
C ILE A 300 -8.87 6.60 -21.79
N GLY A 301 -7.84 6.23 -22.57
CA GLY A 301 -7.84 6.45 -24.01
C GLY A 301 -8.96 5.72 -24.75
N SER A 302 -9.41 4.57 -24.24
CA SER A 302 -10.53 3.82 -24.83
C SER A 302 -11.92 4.29 -24.40
N ARG A 303 -12.00 5.08 -23.32
CA ARG A 303 -13.26 5.51 -22.70
C ARG A 303 -13.82 6.78 -23.34
N TYR A 304 -12.96 7.63 -23.88
CA TYR A 304 -13.32 8.96 -24.36
C TYR A 304 -12.95 9.15 -25.82
N PRO A 305 -13.84 9.74 -26.65
CA PRO A 305 -13.54 10.14 -28.02
C PRO A 305 -12.32 11.08 -28.07
N TYR A 306 -11.46 10.92 -29.08
CA TYR A 306 -10.31 11.78 -29.30
C TYR A 306 -10.75 13.21 -29.62
N ASP A 307 -11.72 13.36 -30.51
CA ASP A 307 -12.31 14.63 -30.93
C ASP A 307 -13.80 14.40 -31.23
N ASP A 308 -14.61 15.42 -30.99
CA ASP A 308 -16.03 15.44 -31.29
C ASP A 308 -16.34 16.73 -32.04
N TYR A 309 -16.80 16.58 -33.28
CA TYR A 309 -17.08 17.70 -34.15
C TYR A 309 -18.34 18.47 -33.71
N GLU A 310 -19.28 17.78 -33.04
CA GLU A 310 -20.51 18.39 -32.55
C GLU A 310 -20.32 19.07 -31.17
N HIS A 311 -19.16 18.88 -30.53
CA HIS A 311 -18.79 19.42 -29.21
C HIS A 311 -19.82 19.11 -28.11
N GLN A 312 -20.51 17.98 -28.23
CA GLN A 312 -21.54 17.55 -27.27
C GLN A 312 -20.97 16.62 -26.20
N GLU A 313 -19.85 15.95 -26.49
CA GLU A 313 -19.22 14.96 -25.62
C GLU A 313 -17.87 15.44 -25.04
N ILE A 314 -17.49 14.87 -23.89
CA ILE A 314 -16.17 15.09 -23.29
C ILE A 314 -15.14 14.38 -24.17
N THR A 315 -14.13 15.12 -24.65
CA THR A 315 -13.09 14.58 -25.54
C THR A 315 -11.72 14.61 -24.89
N LEU A 316 -10.84 13.70 -25.33
CA LEU A 316 -9.43 13.68 -24.91
C LEU A 316 -8.71 14.99 -25.28
N ARG A 317 -9.08 15.59 -26.42
CA ARG A 317 -8.45 16.82 -26.93
C ARG A 317 -9.00 18.10 -26.31
N GLY A 318 -10.32 18.22 -26.17
CA GLY A 318 -10.98 19.44 -25.71
C GLY A 318 -10.98 19.60 -24.19
N ASN A 319 -11.19 18.50 -23.45
CA ASN A 319 -11.45 18.52 -22.00
C ASN A 319 -10.32 17.88 -21.19
N HIS A 320 -9.07 18.20 -21.53
CA HIS A 320 -7.88 17.58 -20.94
C HIS A 320 -7.78 17.73 -19.41
N ASP A 321 -8.29 18.82 -18.82
CA ASP A 321 -8.31 19.00 -17.36
C ASP A 321 -9.24 18.00 -16.65
N GLN A 322 -10.45 17.81 -17.20
CA GLN A 322 -11.44 16.89 -16.64
C GLN A 322 -11.01 15.43 -16.80
N VAL A 323 -10.54 15.07 -18.00
CA VAL A 323 -10.00 13.73 -18.28
C VAL A 323 -8.72 13.49 -17.46
N GLY A 324 -7.88 14.50 -17.28
CA GLY A 324 -6.67 14.44 -16.46
C GLY A 324 -6.99 14.18 -14.98
N ALA A 325 -8.04 14.80 -14.43
CA ALA A 325 -8.49 14.54 -13.07
C ALA A 325 -8.98 13.10 -12.88
N GLU A 326 -9.67 12.53 -13.87
CA GLU A 326 -10.08 11.12 -13.84
C GLU A 326 -8.90 10.16 -13.97
N LEU A 327 -7.96 10.42 -14.90
CA LEU A 327 -6.71 9.67 -15.01
C LEU A 327 -5.94 9.69 -13.69
N ARG A 328 -5.89 10.86 -13.02
CA ARG A 328 -5.26 10.99 -11.70
C ARG A 328 -5.93 10.09 -10.68
N ALA A 329 -7.26 10.12 -10.60
CA ALA A 329 -8.02 9.33 -9.64
C ALA A 329 -7.80 7.83 -9.88
N GLU A 330 -7.80 7.41 -11.13
CA GLU A 330 -7.54 6.02 -11.53
C GLU A 330 -6.10 5.60 -11.17
N LEU A 331 -5.09 6.43 -11.47
CA LEU A 331 -3.71 6.16 -11.11
C LEU A 331 -3.50 6.10 -9.60
N ILE A 332 -4.13 6.99 -8.82
CA ILE A 332 -4.06 6.95 -7.35
C ILE A 332 -4.64 5.62 -6.85
N ALA A 333 -5.78 5.18 -7.36
CA ALA A 333 -6.40 3.92 -6.94
C ALA A 333 -5.50 2.70 -7.24
N ARG A 334 -4.86 2.66 -8.42
CA ARG A 334 -3.95 1.57 -8.82
C ARG A 334 -2.62 1.59 -8.06
N LEU A 335 -2.02 2.77 -7.89
CA LEU A 335 -0.73 2.96 -7.23
C LEU A 335 -0.80 2.97 -5.70
N ALA A 336 -2.01 3.09 -5.14
CA ALA A 336 -2.24 2.96 -3.71
C ALA A 336 -1.67 1.64 -3.20
N VAL A 337 -1.75 0.54 -3.98
CA VAL A 337 -1.20 -0.81 -3.65
C VAL A 337 0.31 -0.80 -3.47
N ALA A 338 1.04 0.19 -3.98
CA ALA A 338 2.48 0.33 -3.78
C ALA A 338 2.84 1.39 -2.73
N GLY A 339 1.87 1.99 -2.03
CA GLY A 339 2.13 3.12 -1.12
C GLY A 339 2.54 4.41 -1.83
N ILE A 340 2.21 4.54 -3.12
CA ILE A 340 2.60 5.67 -3.97
C ILE A 340 1.40 6.58 -4.18
N THR A 341 1.64 7.89 -4.11
CA THR A 341 0.65 8.92 -4.42
C THR A 341 1.08 9.72 -5.64
N VAL A 342 0.11 10.08 -6.47
CA VAL A 342 0.30 10.93 -7.65
C VAL A 342 -0.01 12.37 -7.27
N ASP A 343 0.96 13.25 -7.49
CA ASP A 343 0.88 14.69 -7.23
C ASP A 343 0.30 15.45 -8.40
N GLU A 344 0.61 15.02 -9.62
CA GLU A 344 0.16 15.62 -10.86
C GLU A 344 0.25 14.59 -11.99
N CYS A 345 -0.67 14.65 -12.94
CA CYS A 345 -0.58 13.89 -14.18
C CYS A 345 -1.18 14.68 -15.34
N GLY A 346 -0.70 14.42 -16.55
CA GLY A 346 -1.25 15.03 -17.76
C GLY A 346 -0.78 14.31 -19.01
N PHE A 347 -1.45 14.54 -20.13
CA PHE A 347 -1.03 13.99 -21.41
C PHE A 347 0.08 14.86 -22.01
N THR A 348 1.22 14.26 -22.36
CA THR A 348 2.33 14.94 -23.04
C THR A 348 2.19 14.87 -24.55
N HIS A 349 1.59 13.80 -25.05
CA HIS A 349 1.37 13.57 -26.47
C HIS A 349 -0.01 12.94 -26.69
N LEU A 350 -0.77 13.52 -27.61
CA LEU A 350 -2.07 13.04 -28.03
C LEU A 350 -2.21 13.36 -29.52
N ALA A 351 -2.16 12.33 -30.37
CA ALA A 351 -2.31 12.48 -31.82
C ALA A 351 -3.00 11.27 -32.44
N TYR A 352 -3.59 11.45 -33.63
CA TYR A 352 -3.97 10.32 -34.45
C TYR A 352 -2.75 9.50 -34.87
N ALA A 353 -2.89 8.18 -34.92
CA ALA A 353 -1.83 7.31 -35.42
C ALA A 353 -1.48 7.65 -36.88
N GLN A 354 -0.22 7.43 -37.26
CA GLN A 354 0.30 7.81 -38.59
C GLN A 354 -0.54 7.25 -39.76
N GLU A 355 -1.15 6.07 -39.60
CA GLU A 355 -1.98 5.39 -40.61
C GLU A 355 -3.23 6.18 -41.01
N ILE A 356 -3.85 6.91 -40.08
CA ILE A 356 -5.13 7.59 -40.32
C ILE A 356 -5.04 9.12 -40.32
N ALA A 357 -3.89 9.68 -39.94
CA ALA A 357 -3.70 11.13 -39.83
C ALA A 357 -4.08 11.87 -41.12
N GLY A 358 -3.64 11.38 -42.28
CA GLY A 358 -3.96 11.98 -43.58
C GLY A 358 -5.42 11.78 -44.03
N ALA A 359 -6.08 10.70 -43.62
CA ALA A 359 -7.50 10.49 -43.90
C ALA A 359 -8.38 11.41 -43.01
N MET A 360 -8.02 11.55 -41.73
CA MET A 360 -8.72 12.43 -40.79
C MET A 360 -8.58 13.90 -41.14
N LEU A 361 -7.40 14.36 -41.57
CA LEU A 361 -7.22 15.74 -42.03
C LEU A 361 -8.16 16.05 -43.21
N ARG A 362 -8.26 15.14 -44.18
CA ARG A 362 -9.19 15.28 -45.31
C ARG A 362 -10.65 15.30 -44.85
N ARG A 363 -11.01 14.46 -43.87
CA ARG A 363 -12.35 14.44 -43.27
C ARG A 363 -12.68 15.77 -42.59
N GLN A 364 -11.75 16.31 -41.81
CA GLN A 364 -11.90 17.59 -41.13
C GLN A 364 -12.04 18.75 -42.12
N GLN A 365 -11.25 18.76 -43.20
CA GLN A 365 -11.37 19.76 -44.27
C GLN A 365 -12.72 19.66 -44.97
N ALA A 366 -13.18 18.45 -45.32
CA ALA A 366 -14.47 18.24 -45.96
C ALA A 366 -15.63 18.70 -45.05
N GLN A 367 -15.58 18.36 -43.76
CA GLN A 367 -16.59 18.79 -42.79
C GLN A 367 -16.58 20.30 -42.57
N ALA A 368 -15.41 20.94 -42.48
CA ALA A 368 -15.31 22.40 -42.36
C ALA A 368 -15.92 23.11 -43.57
N VAL A 369 -15.73 22.56 -44.78
CA VAL A 369 -16.38 23.08 -46.00
C VAL A 369 -17.89 22.91 -45.96
N VAL A 370 -18.39 21.76 -45.50
CA VAL A 370 -19.84 21.53 -45.36
C VAL A 370 -20.44 22.47 -44.31
N ALA A 371 -19.83 22.59 -43.13
CA ALA A 371 -20.28 23.49 -42.07
C ALA A 371 -20.32 24.94 -42.55
N ALA A 372 -19.26 25.41 -43.22
CA ALA A 372 -19.24 26.74 -43.81
C ALA A 372 -20.37 26.95 -44.84
N ARG A 373 -20.66 25.94 -45.68
CA ARG A 373 -21.79 26.00 -46.62
C ARG A 373 -23.14 26.04 -45.90
N THR A 374 -23.32 25.26 -44.84
CA THR A 374 -24.56 25.28 -44.04
C THR A 374 -24.79 26.65 -43.41
N THR A 375 -23.77 27.25 -42.79
CA THR A 375 -23.87 28.59 -42.20
C THR A 375 -24.17 29.66 -43.25
N LEU A 376 -23.59 29.56 -44.45
CA LEU A 376 -23.92 30.47 -45.56
C LEU A 376 -25.38 30.35 -45.99
N VAL A 377 -25.90 29.13 -46.07
CA VAL A 377 -27.30 28.87 -46.44
C VAL A 377 -28.26 29.34 -45.37
N GLU A 378 -27.98 29.08 -44.09
CA GLU A 378 -28.79 29.58 -42.97
C GLU A 378 -28.81 31.11 -42.92
N GLY A 379 -27.66 31.75 -43.14
CA GLY A 379 -27.57 33.21 -43.27
C GLY A 379 -28.42 33.75 -44.42
N ALA A 380 -28.38 33.10 -45.59
CA ALA A 380 -29.20 33.47 -46.74
C ALA A 380 -30.71 33.33 -46.45
N VAL A 381 -31.13 32.19 -45.90
CA VAL A 381 -32.53 31.94 -45.52
C VAL A 381 -32.99 32.91 -44.43
N GLY A 382 -32.12 33.23 -43.46
CA GLY A 382 -32.39 34.22 -42.42
C GLY A 382 -32.61 35.63 -43.00
N MET A 383 -31.80 36.06 -43.97
CA MET A 383 -32.00 37.33 -44.68
C MET A 383 -33.32 37.35 -45.46
N THR A 384 -33.64 36.28 -46.19
CA THR A 384 -34.90 36.18 -46.94
C THR A 384 -36.10 36.18 -46.00
N THR A 385 -36.06 35.41 -44.91
CA THR A 385 -37.14 35.33 -43.91
C THR A 385 -37.35 36.67 -43.22
N SER A 386 -36.26 37.35 -42.83
CA SER A 386 -36.32 38.70 -42.24
C SER A 386 -36.89 39.74 -43.22
N GLY A 387 -36.53 39.62 -44.50
CA GLY A 387 -37.10 40.40 -45.58
C GLY A 387 -38.61 40.19 -45.70
N VAL A 388 -39.07 38.94 -45.85
CA VAL A 388 -40.49 38.60 -45.95
C VAL A 388 -41.28 39.10 -44.74
N ARG A 389 -40.75 38.91 -43.52
CA ARG A 389 -41.38 39.36 -42.26
C ARG A 389 -41.50 40.88 -42.16
N ARG A 390 -40.60 41.63 -42.81
CA ARG A 390 -40.67 43.10 -42.90
C ARG A 390 -41.77 43.58 -43.87
N TRP A 391 -42.05 42.81 -44.92
CA TRP A 391 -43.08 43.14 -45.92
C TRP A 391 -44.49 42.70 -45.50
N PHE A 392 -44.60 41.65 -44.68
CA PHE A 392 -45.86 41.17 -44.12
C PHE A 392 -45.81 41.15 -42.59
N PRO A 393 -45.94 42.32 -41.93
CA PRO A 393 -46.09 42.37 -40.48
C PRO A 393 -47.49 41.85 -40.12
N THR A 394 -47.56 40.62 -39.64
CA THR A 394 -48.73 40.09 -38.92
C THR A 394 -48.80 40.66 -37.52
#